data_AF-A0A1H0LIV2-F1
#
_entry.id   AF-A0A1H0LIV2-F1
#
_cell.length_a   1.000
_cell.length_b   1.000
_cell.length_c   1.000
_cell.angle_alpha   90.00
_cell.angle_beta   90.00
_cell.angle_gamma   90.00
#
_symmetry.space_group_name_H-M   'P 1'
#
loop_
_entity.id
_entity.type
_entity.pdbx_description
1 polymer ?
#
loop_
_entity_poly.entity_id
_entity_poly.type
_entity_poly.pdbx_seq_one_letter_code
_entity_poly.pdbx_strand_id
1 'polypeptide(L)'
;MITLALVSEGHTDQVVLEKIVELVCSKNNKDVDVNYLQPIRDETDRNKAVFGGFELVFEYCRFGIKSALEANDFIIVQIDTDMGEHVNFGVPLTVYGQDRPDVEIISDTINKVKKEIGTEILSAYGERIIYAVSVHSTESWLIAILKGTNETKNSFERLNRYLHRSNFGAIDKSIKDYRRLSRSIKYNALSGGALISEGLALFITQLEGACRNN
;
A
#
# COMPACT_ATOMS: atom_id res chain seq x y z
N MET A 1 15.22 11.80 11.85
CA MET A 1 14.73 11.48 10.49
C MET A 1 14.81 9.98 10.34
N ILE A 2 13.74 9.32 9.91
CA ILE A 2 13.75 7.89 9.58
C ILE A 2 13.74 7.71 8.07
N THR A 3 14.32 6.62 7.60
CA THR A 3 14.36 6.23 6.19
C THR A 3 13.37 5.08 5.94
N LEU A 4 12.45 5.29 5.02
CA LEU A 4 11.41 4.33 4.64
C LEU A 4 11.54 3.98 3.17
N ALA A 5 11.72 2.69 2.87
CA ALA A 5 11.73 2.20 1.51
C ALA A 5 10.32 1.74 1.06
N LEU A 6 9.91 2.08 -0.17
CA LEU A 6 8.64 1.65 -0.76
C LEU A 6 8.85 0.61 -1.86
N VAL A 7 8.24 -0.57 -1.64
CA VAL A 7 8.08 -1.63 -2.64
C VAL A 7 6.58 -1.83 -2.84
N SER A 8 6.08 -1.53 -4.03
CA SER A 8 4.64 -1.43 -4.35
C SER A 8 4.38 -1.88 -5.79
N GLU A 9 3.12 -2.17 -6.10
CA GLU A 9 2.73 -2.61 -7.44
C GLU A 9 2.85 -1.51 -8.49
N GLY A 10 2.42 -0.29 -8.18
CA GLY A 10 2.41 0.81 -9.14
C GLY A 10 2.76 2.16 -8.55
N HIS A 11 3.10 3.12 -9.43
CA HIS A 11 3.42 4.48 -9.03
C HIS A 11 2.24 5.22 -8.40
N THR A 12 1.01 4.87 -8.73
CA THR A 12 -0.20 5.44 -8.10
C THR A 12 -0.29 5.03 -6.64
N ASP A 13 0.04 3.78 -6.31
CA ASP A 13 0.04 3.26 -4.95
C ASP A 13 1.11 3.97 -4.12
N GLN A 14 2.32 4.15 -4.67
CA GLN A 14 3.37 4.93 -4.01
C GLN A 14 2.91 6.33 -3.60
N VAL A 15 2.15 7.01 -4.45
CA VAL A 15 1.64 8.36 -4.15
C VAL A 15 0.64 8.35 -3.00
N VAL A 16 -0.17 7.29 -2.86
CA VAL A 16 -1.12 7.15 -1.75
C VAL A 16 -0.36 6.78 -0.47
N LEU A 17 0.54 5.81 -0.53
CA LEU A 17 1.35 5.36 0.61
C LEU A 17 2.24 6.50 1.15
N GLU A 18 2.95 7.22 0.28
CA GLU A 18 3.75 8.41 0.62
C GLU A 18 2.92 9.40 1.43
N LYS A 19 1.69 9.69 0.98
CA LYS A 19 0.78 10.60 1.68
C LYS A 19 0.36 10.08 3.07
N ILE A 20 0.09 8.79 3.19
CA ILE A 20 -0.29 8.16 4.47
C ILE A 20 0.91 8.22 5.44
N VAL A 21 2.10 7.85 4.97
CA VAL A 21 3.36 7.92 5.73
C VAL A 21 3.61 9.33 6.24
N GLU A 22 3.54 10.33 5.36
CA GLU A 22 3.68 11.75 5.73
C GLU A 22 2.73 12.12 6.87
N LEU A 23 1.44 11.78 6.74
CA LEU A 23 0.42 12.15 7.72
C LEU A 23 0.64 11.47 9.07
N VAL A 24 0.95 10.17 9.08
CA VAL A 24 1.15 9.38 10.30
C VAL A 24 2.43 9.79 11.02
N CYS A 25 3.56 9.91 10.33
CA CYS A 25 4.81 10.30 10.96
C CYS A 25 4.83 11.78 11.37
N SER A 26 4.26 12.70 10.57
CA SER A 26 4.14 14.12 10.99
C SER A 26 3.31 14.27 12.25
N LYS A 27 2.26 13.46 12.42
CA LYS A 27 1.44 13.45 13.64
C LYS A 27 2.25 13.05 14.88
N ASN A 28 3.30 12.25 14.72
CA ASN A 28 4.23 11.82 15.75
C ASN A 28 5.52 12.68 15.79
N ASN A 29 5.53 13.87 15.17
CA ASN A 29 6.70 14.77 15.06
C ASN A 29 7.96 14.08 14.50
N LYS A 30 7.78 13.17 13.53
CA LYS A 30 8.86 12.43 12.91
C LYS A 30 9.02 12.84 11.44
N ASP A 31 10.21 13.29 11.10
CA ASP A 31 10.62 13.50 9.70
C ASP A 31 10.96 12.17 9.04
N VAL A 32 10.49 12.00 7.80
CA VAL A 32 10.66 10.78 7.00
C VAL A 32 11.33 11.15 5.68
N ASP A 33 12.30 10.32 5.29
CA ASP A 33 12.82 10.26 3.93
C ASP A 33 12.32 8.97 3.25
N VAL A 34 11.79 9.08 2.03
CA VAL A 34 11.11 7.99 1.32
C VAL A 34 11.90 7.57 0.09
N ASN A 35 12.38 6.33 0.09
CA ASN A 35 13.14 5.72 -1.00
C ASN A 35 12.25 4.80 -1.86
N TYR A 36 12.00 5.14 -3.12
CA TYR A 36 11.18 4.34 -4.04
C TYR A 36 12.00 3.23 -4.69
N LEU A 37 11.71 1.98 -4.35
CA LEU A 37 12.49 0.82 -4.81
C LEU A 37 11.78 0.02 -5.91
N GLN A 38 10.46 -0.12 -5.81
CA GLN A 38 9.65 -0.79 -6.84
C GLN A 38 8.26 -0.16 -6.92
N PRO A 39 7.80 0.27 -8.10
CA PRO A 39 8.66 0.66 -9.22
C PRO A 39 9.62 1.79 -8.81
N ILE A 40 10.76 1.94 -9.51
CA ILE A 40 11.61 3.12 -9.34
C ILE A 40 10.79 4.36 -9.76
N ARG A 41 11.00 5.47 -9.03
CA ARG A 41 10.35 6.75 -9.29
C ARG A 41 11.42 7.83 -9.29
N ASP A 42 12.17 7.92 -10.39
CA ASP A 42 13.20 8.93 -10.59
C ASP A 42 12.76 10.07 -11.52
N GLU A 43 13.53 11.16 -11.58
CA GLU A 43 13.19 12.34 -12.40
C GLU A 43 13.14 12.06 -13.92
N THR A 44 13.67 10.92 -14.37
CA THR A 44 13.74 10.51 -15.78
C THR A 44 12.61 9.58 -16.24
N ASP A 45 11.74 9.13 -15.34
CA ASP A 45 10.64 8.19 -15.59
C ASP A 45 9.45 8.72 -16.42
N ARG A 46 9.64 9.79 -17.21
CA ARG A 46 8.57 10.29 -18.09
C ARG A 46 8.19 9.30 -19.19
N ASN A 47 8.98 8.26 -19.48
CA ASN A 47 8.80 7.39 -20.66
C ASN A 47 9.11 5.90 -20.47
N LYS A 48 9.36 5.40 -19.26
CA LYS A 48 9.52 3.96 -19.04
C LYS A 48 8.36 3.46 -18.20
N ALA A 49 7.37 2.90 -18.87
CA ALA A 49 6.48 1.93 -18.25
C ALA A 49 7.33 0.70 -17.88
N VAL A 50 8.10 0.80 -16.79
CA VAL A 50 8.54 -0.40 -16.09
C VAL A 50 7.24 -0.98 -15.56
N PHE A 51 6.80 -2.08 -16.19
CA PHE A 51 5.57 -2.77 -15.83
C PHE A 51 5.53 -2.92 -14.31
N GLY A 52 4.37 -2.61 -13.71
CA GLY A 52 4.13 -2.80 -12.29
C GLY A 52 3.53 -4.18 -12.01
N GLY A 53 3.04 -4.37 -10.80
CA GLY A 53 2.20 -5.52 -10.41
C GLY A 53 2.83 -6.42 -9.35
N PHE A 54 1.98 -7.23 -8.73
CA PHE A 54 2.34 -8.10 -7.61
C PHE A 54 3.53 -9.04 -7.90
N GLU A 55 3.72 -9.51 -9.16
CA GLU A 55 4.82 -10.40 -9.51
C GLU A 55 6.19 -9.76 -9.28
N LEU A 56 6.32 -8.47 -9.60
CA LEU A 56 7.57 -7.73 -9.41
C LEU A 56 7.79 -7.37 -7.94
N VAL A 57 6.71 -7.13 -7.18
CA VAL A 57 6.82 -6.99 -5.73
C VAL A 57 7.34 -8.30 -5.12
N PHE A 58 6.79 -9.46 -5.52
CA PHE A 58 7.27 -10.76 -5.06
C PHE A 58 8.69 -11.06 -5.49
N GLU A 59 9.07 -10.71 -6.72
CA GLU A 59 10.46 -10.82 -7.18
C GLU A 59 11.40 -9.95 -6.34
N TYR A 60 11.00 -8.71 -6.04
CA TYR A 60 11.76 -7.81 -5.17
C TYR A 60 11.89 -8.36 -3.76
N CYS A 61 10.79 -8.90 -3.19
CA CYS A 61 10.81 -9.57 -1.90
C CYS A 61 11.79 -10.74 -1.88
N ARG A 62 11.97 -11.45 -2.99
CA ARG A 62 12.89 -12.60 -3.08
C ARG A 62 14.36 -12.20 -3.19
N PHE A 63 14.66 -11.16 -3.96
CA PHE A 63 16.03 -10.87 -4.37
C PHE A 63 16.57 -9.51 -3.88
N GLY A 64 15.72 -8.49 -3.75
CA GLY A 64 16.12 -7.12 -3.42
C GLY A 64 15.96 -6.74 -1.95
N ILE A 65 15.04 -7.40 -1.22
CA ILE A 65 14.59 -6.92 0.09
C ILE A 65 15.69 -6.85 1.14
N LYS A 66 16.66 -7.77 1.11
CA LYS A 66 17.77 -7.79 2.08
C LYS A 66 18.60 -6.51 1.98
N SER A 67 19.04 -6.15 0.79
CA SER A 67 19.84 -4.93 0.58
C SER A 67 19.05 -3.67 0.91
N ALA A 68 17.74 -3.68 0.64
CA ALA A 68 16.86 -2.58 1.03
C ALA A 68 16.77 -2.45 2.57
N LEU A 69 16.71 -3.56 3.32
CA LEU A 69 16.68 -3.57 4.79
C LEU A 69 18.03 -3.15 5.39
N GLU A 70 19.14 -3.41 4.69
CA GLU A 70 20.46 -2.94 5.10
C GLU A 70 20.63 -1.43 4.91
N ALA A 71 19.89 -0.83 3.97
CA ALA A 71 20.01 0.58 3.59
C ALA A 71 18.93 1.53 4.17
N ASN A 72 17.83 1.00 4.73
CA ASN A 72 16.69 1.80 5.20
C ASN A 72 16.20 1.29 6.55
N ASP A 73 15.77 2.17 7.45
CA ASP A 73 15.26 1.81 8.77
C ASP A 73 14.08 0.85 8.68
N PHE A 74 13.17 1.08 7.74
CA PHE A 74 12.01 0.24 7.47
C PHE A 74 11.73 0.10 5.98
N ILE A 75 10.99 -0.95 5.63
CA ILE A 75 10.43 -1.15 4.29
C ILE A 75 8.93 -1.32 4.40
N ILE A 76 8.20 -0.64 3.52
CA ILE A 76 6.79 -0.90 3.26
C ILE A 76 6.69 -1.77 2.02
N VAL A 77 6.01 -2.92 2.17
CA VAL A 77 5.64 -3.81 1.07
C VAL A 77 4.15 -3.67 0.84
N GLN A 78 3.76 -3.09 -0.30
CA GLN A 78 2.38 -2.95 -0.72
C GLN A 78 2.00 -4.00 -1.75
N ILE A 79 0.81 -4.58 -1.55
CA ILE A 79 0.17 -5.53 -2.46
C ILE A 79 -1.33 -5.23 -2.50
N ASP A 80 -1.88 -5.20 -3.70
CA ASP A 80 -3.30 -5.18 -4.01
C ASP A 80 -3.75 -6.63 -4.25
N THR A 81 -4.90 -7.03 -3.69
CA THR A 81 -5.32 -8.43 -3.76
C THR A 81 -6.23 -8.77 -4.95
N ASP A 82 -6.49 -7.84 -5.87
CA ASP A 82 -7.38 -8.06 -7.02
C ASP A 82 -6.95 -9.23 -7.92
N MET A 83 -5.65 -9.49 -7.99
CA MET A 83 -5.05 -10.64 -8.69
C MET A 83 -4.81 -11.86 -7.78
N GLY A 84 -5.44 -11.93 -6.61
CA GLY A 84 -5.26 -13.01 -5.64
C GLY A 84 -5.53 -14.42 -6.19
N GLU A 85 -6.52 -14.55 -7.08
CA GLU A 85 -6.86 -15.82 -7.76
C GLU A 85 -5.82 -16.24 -8.81
N HIS A 86 -4.86 -15.39 -9.16
CA HIS A 86 -3.80 -15.72 -10.11
C HIS A 86 -2.92 -16.85 -9.56
N VAL A 87 -2.52 -17.79 -10.42
CA VAL A 87 -1.76 -18.99 -10.03
C VAL A 87 -0.44 -18.69 -9.30
N ASN A 88 0.21 -17.57 -9.65
CA ASN A 88 1.45 -17.14 -9.00
C ASN A 88 1.23 -16.41 -7.67
N PHE A 89 0.01 -15.91 -7.42
CA PHE A 89 -0.38 -15.28 -6.16
C PHE A 89 -0.92 -16.34 -5.21
N GLY A 90 -2.02 -17.01 -5.58
CA GLY A 90 -2.57 -18.13 -4.82
C GLY A 90 -3.24 -17.75 -3.51
N VAL A 91 -3.85 -16.56 -3.45
CA VAL A 91 -4.69 -16.10 -2.33
C VAL A 91 -6.10 -15.86 -2.86
N PRO A 92 -6.98 -16.88 -2.84
CA PRO A 92 -8.32 -16.74 -3.38
C PRO A 92 -9.08 -15.66 -2.60
N LEU A 93 -9.93 -14.90 -3.29
CA LEU A 93 -10.78 -13.87 -2.69
C LEU A 93 -12.17 -14.41 -2.32
N THR A 94 -12.53 -15.55 -2.90
CA THR A 94 -13.81 -16.21 -2.65
C THR A 94 -13.62 -17.67 -2.29
N VAL A 95 -14.53 -18.20 -1.47
CA VAL A 95 -14.61 -19.63 -1.14
C VAL A 95 -16.05 -20.06 -1.37
N TYR A 96 -16.24 -21.08 -2.23
CA TYR A 96 -17.57 -21.53 -2.67
C TYR A 96 -18.47 -20.39 -3.21
N GLY A 97 -17.86 -19.41 -3.88
CA GLY A 97 -18.57 -18.25 -4.46
C GLY A 97 -19.01 -17.19 -3.45
N GLN A 98 -18.60 -17.31 -2.18
CA GLN A 98 -18.79 -16.28 -1.16
C GLN A 98 -17.50 -15.51 -0.92
N ASP A 99 -17.62 -14.20 -0.67
CA ASP A 99 -16.49 -13.36 -0.32
C ASP A 99 -15.85 -13.84 0.98
N ARG A 100 -14.52 -13.95 0.98
CA ARG A 100 -13.77 -14.26 2.19
C ARG A 100 -13.69 -13.02 3.09
N PRO A 101 -13.56 -13.19 4.41
CA PRO A 101 -13.29 -12.07 5.31
C PRO A 101 -11.99 -11.36 4.94
N ASP A 102 -12.01 -10.02 4.92
CA ASP A 102 -10.84 -9.17 4.61
C ASP A 102 -9.61 -9.56 5.45
N VAL A 103 -9.81 -9.85 6.74
CA VAL A 103 -8.74 -10.25 7.68
C VAL A 103 -8.02 -11.52 7.23
N GLU A 104 -8.75 -12.49 6.68
CA GLU A 104 -8.13 -13.73 6.18
C GLU A 104 -7.34 -13.48 4.89
N ILE A 105 -7.90 -12.70 3.97
CA ILE A 105 -7.23 -12.32 2.72
C ILE A 105 -5.92 -11.58 3.03
N ILE A 106 -5.96 -10.63 3.97
CA ILE A 106 -4.79 -9.86 4.42
C ILE A 106 -3.74 -10.79 5.04
N SER A 107 -4.15 -11.65 5.97
CA SER A 107 -3.25 -12.61 6.63
C SER A 107 -2.55 -13.53 5.63
N ASP A 108 -3.30 -14.10 4.69
CA ASP A 108 -2.76 -14.99 3.66
C ASP A 108 -1.81 -14.27 2.71
N THR A 109 -2.15 -13.03 2.34
CA THR A 109 -1.28 -12.18 1.50
C THR A 109 0.03 -11.88 2.21
N ILE A 110 -0.01 -11.53 3.50
CA ILE A 110 1.21 -11.33 4.31
C ILE A 110 2.03 -12.61 4.38
N ASN A 111 1.40 -13.78 4.58
CA ASN A 111 2.10 -15.06 4.60
C ASN A 111 2.75 -15.38 3.26
N LYS A 112 2.09 -15.04 2.15
CA LYS A 112 2.65 -15.16 0.81
C LYS A 112 3.89 -14.26 0.64
N VAL A 113 3.81 -12.98 1.02
CA VAL A 113 4.96 -12.06 1.00
C VAL A 113 6.11 -12.61 1.86
N LYS A 114 5.82 -13.05 3.09
CA LYS A 114 6.82 -13.66 3.99
C LYS A 114 7.49 -14.89 3.38
N LYS A 115 6.73 -15.73 2.67
CA LYS A 115 7.27 -16.89 1.97
C LYS A 115 8.26 -16.48 0.87
N GLU A 116 7.98 -15.41 0.14
CA GLU A 116 8.90 -14.90 -0.88
C GLU A 116 10.18 -14.30 -0.27
N ILE A 117 10.08 -13.67 0.91
CA ILE A 117 11.23 -13.10 1.64
C ILE A 117 12.14 -14.20 2.21
N GLY A 118 11.56 -15.29 2.72
CA GLY A 118 12.30 -16.39 3.35
C GLY A 118 12.60 -16.17 4.83
N THR A 119 12.72 -17.28 5.55
CA THR A 119 12.78 -17.32 7.02
C THR A 119 14.03 -16.67 7.62
N GLU A 120 15.18 -16.76 6.94
CA GLU A 120 16.44 -16.18 7.40
C GLU A 120 16.33 -14.65 7.53
N ILE A 121 15.86 -13.98 6.46
CA ILE A 121 15.70 -12.52 6.44
C ILE A 121 14.62 -12.10 7.44
N LEU A 122 13.50 -12.82 7.51
CA LEU A 122 12.43 -12.52 8.46
C LEU A 122 12.88 -12.63 9.92
N SER A 123 13.73 -13.61 10.25
CA SER A 123 14.28 -13.74 11.61
C SER A 123 15.22 -12.59 11.97
N ALA A 124 15.94 -12.03 11.00
CA ALA A 124 16.90 -10.95 11.23
C ALA A 124 16.26 -9.55 11.19
N TYR A 125 15.25 -9.36 10.34
CA TYR A 125 14.75 -8.04 9.98
C TYR A 125 13.22 -7.93 9.97
N GLY A 126 12.47 -8.98 10.31
CA GLY A 126 11.02 -9.02 10.12
C GLY A 126 10.24 -7.89 10.79
N GLU A 127 10.71 -7.37 11.92
CA GLU A 127 10.10 -6.23 12.63
C GLU A 127 10.23 -4.89 11.87
N ARG A 128 11.14 -4.82 10.90
CA ARG A 128 11.38 -3.63 10.06
C ARG A 128 10.53 -3.63 8.79
N ILE A 129 9.67 -4.63 8.62
CA ILE A 129 8.80 -4.78 7.45
C ILE A 129 7.37 -4.40 7.82
N ILE A 130 6.85 -3.40 7.11
CA ILE A 130 5.51 -2.85 7.23
C ILE A 130 4.68 -3.36 6.06
N TYR A 131 3.52 -3.95 6.33
CA TYR A 131 2.68 -4.54 5.29
C TYR A 131 1.54 -3.58 4.96
N ALA A 132 1.40 -3.24 3.68
CA ALA A 132 0.32 -2.42 3.15
C ALA A 132 -0.53 -3.28 2.20
N VAL A 133 -1.45 -4.07 2.76
CA VAL A 133 -2.29 -4.97 1.95
C VAL A 133 -3.67 -4.36 1.74
N SER A 134 -3.97 -4.02 0.49
CA SER A 134 -5.27 -3.48 0.11
C SER A 134 -6.16 -4.59 -0.43
N VAL A 135 -7.28 -4.87 0.24
CA VAL A 135 -8.27 -5.82 -0.28
C VAL A 135 -8.85 -5.25 -1.58
N HIS A 136 -8.69 -6.03 -2.65
CA HIS A 136 -8.81 -5.66 -4.05
C HIS A 136 -7.78 -4.63 -4.52
N SER A 137 -7.80 -3.39 -4.04
CA SER A 137 -6.89 -2.36 -4.56
C SER A 137 -6.68 -1.20 -3.62
N THR A 138 -5.62 -0.41 -3.78
CA THR A 138 -5.40 0.83 -3.01
C THR A 138 -6.54 1.86 -3.16
N GLU A 139 -7.31 1.83 -4.26
CA GLU A 139 -8.50 2.67 -4.39
C GLU A 139 -9.58 2.38 -3.33
N SER A 140 -9.64 1.16 -2.77
CA SER A 140 -10.59 0.84 -1.71
C SER A 140 -10.27 1.61 -0.42
N TRP A 141 -8.98 1.82 -0.13
CA TRP A 141 -8.54 2.69 0.96
C TRP A 141 -8.93 4.14 0.71
N LEU A 142 -8.76 4.64 -0.51
CA LEU A 142 -9.19 5.99 -0.86
C LEU A 142 -10.71 6.18 -0.69
N ILE A 143 -11.52 5.18 -1.00
CA ILE A 143 -12.96 5.21 -0.71
C ILE A 143 -13.22 5.22 0.80
N ALA A 144 -12.55 4.36 1.57
CA ALA A 144 -12.71 4.34 3.03
C ALA A 144 -12.36 5.70 3.65
N ILE A 145 -11.27 6.33 3.19
CA ILE A 145 -10.79 7.63 3.67
C ILE A 145 -11.72 8.78 3.27
N LEU A 146 -12.14 8.84 2.00
CA LEU A 146 -12.83 10.01 1.45
C LEU A 146 -14.35 9.94 1.58
N LYS A 147 -14.92 8.73 1.46
CA LYS A 147 -16.36 8.49 1.49
C LYS A 147 -16.84 7.90 2.82
N GLY A 148 -15.95 7.27 3.60
CA GLY A 148 -16.33 6.64 4.86
C GLY A 148 -17.11 5.34 4.68
N THR A 149 -16.81 4.57 3.64
CA THR A 149 -17.46 3.29 3.34
C THR A 149 -16.44 2.22 2.95
N ASN A 150 -16.62 0.96 3.37
CA ASN A 150 -15.77 -0.14 2.92
C ASN A 150 -16.30 -0.71 1.59
N GLU A 151 -15.87 -0.15 0.46
CA GLU A 151 -16.23 -0.66 -0.88
C GLU A 151 -14.98 -1.10 -1.63
N THR A 152 -14.72 -2.41 -1.63
CA THR A 152 -13.47 -2.99 -2.14
C THR A 152 -13.54 -3.35 -3.63
N LYS A 153 -14.67 -3.88 -4.11
CA LYS A 153 -14.88 -4.29 -5.51
C LYS A 153 -15.20 -3.12 -6.45
N ASN A 154 -14.58 -3.09 -7.64
CA ASN A 154 -14.72 -2.01 -8.63
C ASN A 154 -14.45 -0.63 -8.00
N SER A 155 -13.46 -0.61 -7.12
CA SER A 155 -13.04 0.52 -6.30
C SER A 155 -12.68 1.74 -7.14
N PHE A 156 -11.94 1.57 -8.24
CA PHE A 156 -11.60 2.69 -9.12
C PHE A 156 -12.85 3.34 -9.73
N GLU A 157 -13.77 2.57 -10.29
CA GLU A 157 -14.99 3.08 -10.90
C GLU A 157 -15.89 3.77 -9.87
N ARG A 158 -15.96 3.20 -8.65
CA ARG A 158 -16.73 3.76 -7.53
C ARG A 158 -16.12 5.05 -7.02
N LEU A 159 -14.80 5.07 -6.84
CA LEU A 159 -14.04 6.25 -6.45
C LEU A 159 -14.24 7.35 -7.48
N ASN A 160 -14.04 7.05 -8.76
CA ASN A 160 -14.15 8.04 -9.82
C ASN A 160 -15.58 8.59 -9.94
N ARG A 161 -16.61 7.75 -9.77
CA ARG A 161 -18.02 8.19 -9.70
C ARG A 161 -18.28 9.10 -8.51
N TYR A 162 -17.70 8.81 -7.35
CA TYR A 162 -17.79 9.67 -6.17
C TYR A 162 -17.11 11.01 -6.41
N LEU A 163 -15.90 11.02 -6.97
CA LEU A 163 -15.14 12.24 -7.26
C LEU A 163 -15.80 13.11 -8.34
N HIS A 164 -16.42 12.49 -9.35
CA HIS A 164 -17.21 13.21 -10.35
C HIS A 164 -18.46 13.88 -9.76
N ARG A 165 -19.06 13.29 -8.72
CA ARG A 165 -20.21 13.89 -8.00
C ARG A 165 -19.78 14.93 -6.97
N SER A 166 -18.51 14.96 -6.60
CA SER A 166 -17.94 16.00 -5.76
C SER A 166 -17.34 17.11 -6.63
N ASN A 167 -16.95 18.23 -6.01
CA ASN A 167 -16.27 19.32 -6.71
C ASN A 167 -14.81 18.98 -7.12
N PHE A 168 -14.37 17.73 -6.94
CA PHE A 168 -13.02 17.29 -7.29
C PHE A 168 -12.87 16.99 -8.79
N GLY A 169 -13.90 16.42 -9.41
CA GLY A 169 -13.91 15.99 -10.80
C GLY A 169 -13.35 14.58 -11.00
N ALA A 170 -13.55 14.02 -12.19
CA ALA A 170 -13.03 12.69 -12.53
C ALA A 170 -11.49 12.65 -12.54
N ILE A 171 -10.95 11.47 -12.31
CA ILE A 171 -9.52 11.15 -12.33
C ILE A 171 -9.24 10.00 -13.29
N ASP A 172 -8.01 9.98 -13.82
CA ASP A 172 -7.42 8.82 -14.47
C ASP A 172 -6.45 8.10 -13.51
N LYS A 173 -6.09 6.85 -13.82
CA LYS A 173 -5.02 6.10 -13.13
C LYS A 173 -3.64 6.68 -13.48
N SER A 174 -3.40 7.93 -13.07
CA SER A 174 -2.18 8.68 -13.35
C SER A 174 -1.57 9.24 -12.07
N ILE A 175 -0.23 9.30 -12.02
CA ILE A 175 0.51 9.91 -10.91
C ILE A 175 0.01 11.34 -10.62
N LYS A 176 -0.27 12.11 -11.68
CA LYS A 176 -0.71 13.51 -11.54
C LYS A 176 -2.03 13.60 -10.77
N ASP A 177 -3.00 12.76 -11.13
CA ASP A 177 -4.31 12.78 -10.47
C ASP A 177 -4.27 12.23 -9.06
N TYR A 178 -3.51 11.16 -8.84
CA TYR A 178 -3.34 10.60 -7.49
C TYR A 178 -2.61 11.59 -6.60
N ARG A 179 -1.61 12.34 -7.09
CA ARG A 179 -0.95 13.40 -6.31
C ARG A 179 -1.94 14.52 -5.95
N ARG A 180 -2.80 14.91 -6.90
CA ARG A 180 -3.85 15.90 -6.65
C ARG A 180 -4.84 15.40 -5.60
N LEU A 181 -5.25 14.14 -5.68
CA LEU A 181 -6.22 13.52 -4.78
C LEU A 181 -5.63 13.35 -3.37
N SER A 182 -4.45 12.75 -3.27
CA SER A 182 -3.76 12.53 -1.99
C SER A 182 -3.53 13.82 -1.20
N ARG A 183 -3.27 14.96 -1.87
CA ARG A 183 -3.14 16.27 -1.17
C ARG A 183 -4.41 16.71 -0.44
N SER A 184 -5.57 16.23 -0.87
CA SER A 184 -6.84 16.54 -0.20
C SER A 184 -7.05 15.73 1.09
N ILE A 185 -6.34 14.61 1.25
CA ILE A 185 -6.44 13.74 2.42
C ILE A 185 -5.89 14.45 3.66
N LYS A 186 -6.67 14.40 4.75
CA LYS A 186 -6.32 14.91 6.07
C LYS A 186 -6.23 13.77 7.07
N TYR A 187 -5.44 13.95 8.13
CA TYR A 187 -5.26 12.94 9.17
C TYR A 187 -6.59 12.44 9.75
N ASN A 188 -7.56 13.32 10.05
CA ASN A 188 -8.85 12.90 10.60
C ASN A 188 -9.64 11.99 9.64
N ALA A 189 -9.58 12.25 8.34
CA ALA A 189 -10.22 11.39 7.34
C ALA A 189 -9.49 10.05 7.21
N LEU A 190 -8.16 10.06 7.28
CA LEU A 190 -7.33 8.86 7.32
C LEU A 190 -7.67 7.98 8.53
N SER A 191 -7.75 8.57 9.73
CA SER A 191 -8.16 7.86 10.95
C SER A 191 -9.57 7.31 10.85
N GLY A 192 -10.51 8.05 10.24
CA GLY A 192 -11.87 7.56 9.99
C GLY A 192 -11.89 6.35 9.04
N GLY A 193 -11.13 6.40 7.96
CA GLY A 193 -10.98 5.27 7.03
C GLY A 193 -10.37 4.03 7.69
N ALA A 194 -9.42 4.21 8.61
CA ALA A 194 -8.81 3.13 9.38
C ALA A 194 -9.79 2.37 10.28
N LEU A 195 -10.88 3.00 10.72
CA LEU A 195 -11.94 2.32 11.49
C LEU A 195 -12.82 1.40 10.61
N ILE A 196 -12.68 1.50 9.29
CA ILE A 196 -13.58 0.89 8.31
C ILE A 196 -12.87 -0.16 7.46
N SER A 197 -11.57 0.02 7.19
CA SER A 197 -10.76 -0.87 6.35
C SER A 197 -9.66 -1.54 7.17
N GLU A 198 -9.73 -2.87 7.28
CA GLU A 198 -8.78 -3.69 8.06
C GLU A 198 -7.34 -3.54 7.57
N GLY A 199 -7.13 -3.55 6.24
CA GLY A 199 -5.80 -3.38 5.65
C GLY A 199 -5.19 -2.02 5.94
N LEU A 200 -6.00 -0.96 5.88
CA LEU A 200 -5.58 0.39 6.21
C LEU A 200 -5.29 0.53 7.72
N ALA A 201 -6.12 -0.09 8.57
CA ALA A 201 -5.94 -0.12 10.02
C ALA A 201 -4.61 -0.77 10.41
N LEU A 202 -4.32 -1.94 9.84
CA LEU A 202 -3.07 -2.67 10.03
C LEU A 202 -1.89 -1.79 9.63
N PHE A 203 -1.93 -1.21 8.42
CA PHE A 203 -0.86 -0.40 7.88
C PHE A 203 -0.55 0.82 8.76
N ILE A 204 -1.59 1.56 9.18
CA ILE A 204 -1.43 2.72 10.07
C ILE A 204 -0.87 2.28 11.42
N THR A 205 -1.33 1.18 11.99
CA THR A 205 -0.84 0.66 13.28
C THR A 205 0.65 0.32 13.22
N GLN A 206 1.08 -0.36 12.15
CA GLN A 206 2.51 -0.68 11.96
C GLN A 206 3.35 0.60 11.75
N LEU A 207 2.86 1.55 10.95
CA LEU A 207 3.51 2.85 10.76
C LEU A 207 3.64 3.63 12.05
N GLU A 208 2.59 3.71 12.87
CA GLU A 208 2.66 4.37 14.16
C GLU A 208 3.74 3.75 15.06
N GLY A 209 3.87 2.43 15.07
CA GLY A 209 4.97 1.73 15.75
C GLY A 209 6.34 2.18 15.25
N ALA A 210 6.51 2.24 13.92
CA ALA A 210 7.76 2.67 13.30
C ALA A 210 8.10 4.15 13.57
N CYS A 211 7.11 5.05 13.53
CA CYS A 211 7.31 6.48 13.77
C CYS A 211 7.52 6.83 15.26
N ARG A 212 7.11 5.96 16.21
CA ARG A 212 7.24 6.18 17.67
C ARG A 212 8.52 5.64 18.29
N ASN A 213 9.02 4.49 17.80
CA ASN A 213 10.09 3.72 18.47
C ASN A 213 11.51 4.04 17.98
N ASN A 214 11.65 4.98 17.05
CA ASN A 214 12.93 5.60 16.65
C ASN A 214 12.89 7.10 16.91
#